data_AF-A0A1H5JTV9-F1
#
_entry.id   AF-A0A1H5JTV9-F1
#
_cell.length_a   1.000
_cell.length_b   1.000
_cell.length_c   1.000
_cell.angle_alpha   90.00
_cell.angle_beta   90.00
_cell.angle_gamma   90.00
#
_symmetry.space_group_name_H-M   'P 1'
#
loop_
_entity.id
_entity.type
_entity.pdbx_description
1 polymer ?
#
loop_
_entity_poly.entity_id
_entity_poly.type
_entity_poly.pdbx_seq_one_letter_code
_entity_poly.pdbx_strand_id
1 'polypeptide(L)'
;MKEKIDKLEDIRSRSEDLDPRQKKFPKDLKDLAQEALGYCEEADDQQEINWLKKAIHKAESLEHDAEVSQEALEDRDLGLGYLKEAVDSILIRERRYE
;
A
#
# COMPACT_ATOMS: atom_id res chain seq x y z
N MET A 1 -6.94 10.11 -16.48
CA MET A 1 -5.55 9.63 -16.53
C MET A 1 -4.63 10.53 -15.70
N LYS A 2 -4.44 11.82 -16.04
CA LYS A 2 -3.61 12.74 -15.23
C LYS A 2 -3.97 12.80 -13.74
N GLU A 3 -5.26 12.95 -13.41
CA GLU A 3 -5.72 12.98 -12.00
C GLU A 3 -5.42 11.66 -11.25
N LYS A 4 -5.51 10.51 -11.92
CA LYS A 4 -5.20 9.19 -11.34
C LYS A 4 -3.71 9.07 -11.02
N ILE A 5 -2.85 9.50 -11.94
CA ILE A 5 -1.39 9.50 -11.73
C ILE A 5 -1.01 10.43 -10.58
N ASP A 6 -1.57 11.64 -10.53
CA ASP A 6 -1.30 12.60 -9.45
C ASP A 6 -1.69 12.02 -8.07
N LYS A 7 -2.80 11.27 -8.00
CA LYS A 7 -3.24 10.59 -6.77
C LYS A 7 -2.36 9.41 -6.39
N LEU A 8 -1.94 8.61 -7.36
CA LEU A 8 -1.02 7.49 -7.10
C LEU A 8 0.38 7.98 -6.68
N GLU A 9 0.86 9.10 -7.21
CA GLU A 9 2.11 9.75 -6.73
C GLU A 9 1.97 10.29 -5.31
N ASP A 10 0.81 10.85 -4.94
CA ASP A 10 0.54 11.23 -3.53
C ASP A 10 0.60 10.03 -2.59
N ILE A 11 -0.05 8.91 -2.95
CA ILE A 11 0.00 7.66 -2.20
C ILE A 11 1.44 7.14 -2.10
N ARG A 12 2.19 7.16 -3.21
CA ARG A 12 3.60 6.76 -3.26
C ARG A 12 4.43 7.57 -2.27
N SER A 13 4.33 8.91 -2.33
CA SER A 13 5.03 9.81 -1.40
C SER A 13 4.65 9.53 0.06
N ARG A 14 3.35 9.39 0.37
CA ARG A 14 2.88 9.10 1.74
C ARG A 14 3.36 7.74 2.25
N SER A 15 3.53 6.77 1.35
CA SER A 15 4.08 5.45 1.68
C SER A 15 5.58 5.48 1.98
N GLU A 16 6.33 6.44 1.42
CA GLU A 16 7.75 6.63 1.76
C GLU A 16 7.93 7.18 3.18
N ASP A 17 6.98 7.99 3.63
CA ASP A 17 6.96 8.58 4.98
C ASP A 17 6.38 7.65 6.07
N LEU A 18 5.82 6.49 5.69
CA LEU A 18 5.33 5.50 6.64
C LEU A 18 6.50 4.89 7.42
N ASP A 19 6.47 5.05 8.75
CA ASP A 19 7.41 4.40 9.67
C ASP A 19 6.77 3.15 10.31
N PRO A 20 7.24 1.93 9.97
CA PRO A 20 6.83 0.65 10.56
C PRO A 20 6.87 0.61 12.08
N ARG A 21 7.67 1.44 12.75
CA ARG A 21 7.76 1.44 14.22
C ARG A 21 6.63 2.22 14.89
N GLN A 22 5.88 3.03 14.15
CA GLN A 22 4.79 3.84 14.72
C GLN A 22 3.59 2.98 15.10
N LYS A 23 2.92 3.31 16.20
CA LYS A 23 1.70 2.62 16.64
C LYS A 23 0.55 2.73 15.64
N LYS A 24 0.47 3.86 14.94
CA LYS A 24 -0.56 4.11 13.92
C LYS A 24 -0.25 3.46 12.56
N PHE A 25 0.93 2.86 12.39
CA PHE A 25 1.36 2.28 11.13
C PHE A 25 0.34 1.31 10.52
N PRO A 26 -0.24 0.34 11.26
CA PRO A 26 -1.18 -0.60 10.66
C PRO A 26 -2.39 0.12 10.06
N LYS A 27 -2.95 1.10 10.77
CA LYS A 27 -4.05 1.90 10.28
C LYS A 27 -3.66 2.70 9.03
N ASP A 28 -2.55 3.44 9.10
CA ASP A 28 -2.11 4.29 7.98
C ASP A 28 -1.78 3.44 6.73
N LEU A 29 -1.21 2.24 6.90
CA LEU A 29 -0.97 1.27 5.82
C LEU A 29 -2.28 0.78 5.20
N LYS A 30 -3.26 0.41 6.03
CA LYS A 30 -4.59 -0.03 5.57
C LYS A 30 -5.30 1.06 4.78
N ASP A 31 -5.33 2.27 5.32
CA ASP A 31 -5.99 3.42 4.69
C ASP A 31 -5.36 3.70 3.31
N LEU A 32 -4.04 3.73 3.21
CA LEU A 32 -3.33 3.93 1.93
C LEU A 32 -3.55 2.79 0.93
N ALA A 33 -3.55 1.54 1.39
CA ALA A 33 -3.79 0.40 0.51
C ALA A 33 -5.24 0.36 -0.01
N GLN A 34 -6.21 0.77 0.80
CA GLN A 34 -7.60 0.94 0.37
C GLN A 34 -7.76 2.09 -0.62
N GLU A 35 -7.05 3.21 -0.38
CA GLU A 35 -7.03 4.35 -1.30
C GLU A 35 -6.46 3.93 -2.66
N ALA A 36 -5.34 3.20 -2.69
CA ALA A 36 -4.72 2.68 -3.90
C ALA A 36 -5.63 1.71 -4.67
N LEU A 37 -6.37 0.84 -3.96
CA LEU A 37 -7.34 -0.06 -4.59
C LEU A 37 -8.43 0.69 -5.34
N GLY A 38 -8.83 1.88 -4.87
CA GLY A 38 -9.80 2.74 -5.56
C GLY A 38 -9.34 3.23 -6.93
N TYR A 39 -8.04 3.10 -7.23
CA TYR A 39 -7.45 3.43 -8.52
C TYR A 39 -7.10 2.20 -9.37
N CYS A 40 -7.39 0.98 -8.90
CA CYS A 40 -7.21 -0.24 -9.70
C CYS A 40 -8.42 -0.52 -10.59
N GLU A 41 -8.18 -1.05 -11.78
CA GLU A 41 -9.17 -1.58 -12.70
C GLU A 41 -9.05 -3.11 -12.73
N GLU A 42 -10.07 -3.85 -12.31
CA GLU A 42 -10.00 -5.33 -12.08
C GLU A 42 -9.50 -6.13 -13.30
N ALA A 43 -9.79 -5.67 -14.52
CA ALA A 43 -9.38 -6.35 -15.73
C ALA A 43 -7.85 -6.30 -15.99
N ASP A 44 -7.21 -5.21 -15.58
CA ASP A 44 -5.80 -4.91 -15.94
C ASP A 44 -4.86 -4.98 -14.73
N ASP A 45 -5.37 -4.79 -13.50
CA ASP A 45 -4.56 -4.62 -12.28
C ASP A 45 -4.67 -5.84 -11.33
N GLN A 46 -4.94 -7.03 -11.84
CA GLN A 46 -5.21 -8.21 -11.00
C GLN A 46 -4.05 -8.55 -10.04
N GLN A 47 -2.80 -8.31 -10.46
CA GLN A 47 -1.61 -8.55 -9.65
C GLN A 47 -1.46 -7.50 -8.55
N GLU A 48 -1.66 -6.24 -8.89
CA GLU A 48 -1.61 -5.08 -8.00
C GLU A 48 -2.71 -5.14 -6.95
N ILE A 49 -3.93 -5.50 -7.36
CA ILE A 49 -5.04 -5.78 -6.45
C ILE A 49 -4.67 -6.87 -5.43
N ASN A 50 -3.98 -7.92 -5.87
CA ASN A 50 -3.55 -8.99 -4.98
C ASN A 50 -2.50 -8.51 -3.97
N TRP A 51 -1.56 -7.66 -4.40
CA TRP A 51 -0.59 -7.03 -3.49
C TRP A 51 -1.27 -6.10 -2.49
N LEU A 52 -2.18 -5.23 -2.93
CA LEU A 52 -2.90 -4.33 -2.05
C LEU A 52 -3.77 -5.08 -1.03
N LYS A 53 -4.43 -6.17 -1.44
CA LYS A 53 -5.15 -7.07 -0.51
C LYS A 53 -4.22 -7.70 0.54
N LYS A 54 -3.00 -8.09 0.16
CA LYS A 54 -2.00 -8.59 1.12
C LYS A 54 -1.53 -7.50 2.08
N ALA A 55 -1.33 -6.27 1.61
CA ALA A 55 -0.99 -5.12 2.45
C ALA A 55 -2.08 -4.86 3.50
N ILE A 56 -3.35 -4.83 3.08
CA ILE A 56 -4.52 -4.69 3.97
C ILE A 56 -4.57 -5.83 4.98
N HIS A 57 -4.43 -7.07 4.53
CA HIS A 57 -4.48 -8.23 5.43
C HIS A 57 -3.38 -8.18 6.50
N LYS A 58 -2.16 -7.75 6.13
CA LYS A 58 -1.06 -7.56 7.09
C LYS A 58 -1.40 -6.45 8.09
N ALA A 59 -1.88 -5.30 7.60
CA ALA A 59 -2.30 -4.20 8.45
C ALA A 59 -3.38 -4.62 9.48
N GLU A 60 -4.40 -5.35 9.05
CA GLU A 60 -5.48 -5.84 9.94
C GLU A 60 -4.96 -6.82 10.99
N SER A 61 -4.01 -7.67 10.61
CA SER A 61 -3.39 -8.63 11.53
C SER A 61 -2.59 -7.93 12.65
N LEU A 62 -2.07 -6.73 12.36
CA LEU A 62 -1.25 -5.92 13.25
C LEU A 62 -2.04 -4.86 14.05
N GLU A 63 -3.32 -4.66 13.74
CA GLU A 63 -4.17 -3.59 14.33
C GLU A 63 -4.43 -3.81 15.83
N HIS A 64 -4.35 -5.06 16.29
CA HIS A 64 -4.55 -5.45 17.69
C HIS A 64 -3.24 -5.68 18.44
N ASP A 65 -2.08 -5.56 17.78
CA ASP A 65 -0.79 -5.78 18.39
C ASP A 65 -0.37 -4.56 19.22
N ALA A 66 -0.46 -4.69 20.54
CA ALA A 66 -0.08 -3.63 21.48
C ALA A 66 1.45 -3.44 21.56
N GLU A 67 2.22 -4.46 21.18
CA GLU A 67 3.67 -4.51 21.30
C GLU A 67 4.33 -4.62 19.93
N VAL A 68 5.34 -3.78 19.70
CA VAL A 68 6.12 -3.80 18.45
C VAL A 68 7.26 -4.80 18.62
N SER A 69 6.97 -6.07 18.37
CA SER A 69 7.97 -7.13 18.34
C SER A 69 8.79 -7.08 17.05
N GLN A 70 9.93 -7.77 17.01
CA GLN A 70 10.74 -7.90 15.79
C GLN A 70 9.94 -8.58 14.67
N GLU A 71 9.17 -9.61 14.99
CA GLU A 71 8.28 -10.30 14.04
C GLU A 71 7.18 -9.36 13.51
N ALA A 72 6.59 -8.54 14.38
CA ALA A 72 5.62 -7.53 13.95
C ALA A 72 6.25 -6.47 13.03
N LEU A 73 7.51 -6.09 13.26
CA LEU A 73 8.23 -5.16 12.37
C LEU A 73 8.47 -5.77 10.99
N GLU A 74 8.85 -7.05 10.91
CA GLU A 74 9.02 -7.75 9.64
C GLU A 74 7.70 -7.85 8.86
N ASP A 75 6.59 -8.12 9.55
CA ASP A 75 5.26 -8.14 8.95
C ASP A 75 4.79 -6.76 8.49
N ARG A 76 5.15 -5.70 9.21
CA ARG A 76 4.91 -4.31 8.82
C ARG A 76 5.70 -3.93 7.59
N ASP A 77 6.99 -4.24 7.56
CA ASP A 77 7.86 -4.00 6.41
C ASP A 77 7.35 -4.74 5.17
N LEU A 78 6.91 -6.00 5.34
CA LEU A 78 6.33 -6.79 4.25
C LEU A 78 5.02 -6.18 3.73
N GLY A 79 4.14 -5.73 4.64
CA GLY A 79 2.90 -5.04 4.28
C GLY A 79 3.16 -3.75 3.49
N LEU A 80 4.14 -2.95 3.93
CA LEU A 80 4.56 -1.73 3.22
C LEU A 80 5.15 -2.04 1.85
N GLY A 81 5.95 -3.11 1.74
CA GLY A 81 6.51 -3.57 0.48
C GLY A 81 5.43 -3.88 -0.55
N TYR A 82 4.37 -4.59 -0.16
CA TYR A 82 3.25 -4.86 -1.06
C TYR A 82 2.53 -3.60 -1.54
N LEU A 83 2.32 -2.62 -0.66
CA LEU A 83 1.72 -1.34 -1.06
C LEU A 83 2.59 -0.63 -2.09
N LYS A 84 3.89 -0.49 -1.81
CA LYS A 84 4.83 0.23 -2.68
C LYS A 84 4.94 -0.42 -4.06
N GLU A 85 5.11 -1.74 -4.10
CA GLU A 85 5.21 -2.50 -5.36
C GLU A 85 3.94 -2.33 -6.21
N ALA A 86 2.76 -2.39 -5.59
CA ALA A 86 1.51 -2.16 -6.29
C ALA A 86 1.41 -0.76 -6.88
N VAL A 87 1.67 0.27 -6.06
CA VAL A 87 1.56 1.67 -6.49
C VAL A 87 2.56 1.99 -7.60
N ASP A 88 3.81 1.54 -7.47
CA ASP A 88 4.83 1.73 -8.52
C ASP A 88 4.45 1.02 -9.82
N SER A 89 3.91 -0.21 -9.74
CA SER A 89 3.47 -0.94 -10.94
C SER A 89 2.32 -0.23 -11.67
N ILE A 90 1.30 0.24 -10.93
CA ILE A 90 0.19 1.00 -11.53
C ILE A 90 0.72 2.28 -12.17
N LEU A 91 1.58 3.04 -11.49
CA LEU A 91 2.17 4.27 -12.03
C LEU A 91 2.96 4.04 -13.31
N ILE A 92 3.78 2.98 -13.36
CA ILE A 92 4.53 2.61 -14.56
C ILE A 92 3.57 2.29 -15.72
N ARG A 93 2.48 1.57 -15.44
CA ARG A 93 1.46 1.23 -16.45
C ARG A 93 0.76 2.49 -16.96
N GLU A 94 0.18 3.29 -16.08
CA GLU A 94 -0.58 4.49 -16.44
C GLU A 94 0.25 5.48 -17.27
N ARG A 95 1.53 5.67 -16.93
CA ARG A 95 2.45 6.53 -17.70
C ARG A 95 2.80 6.01 -19.09
N ARG A 96 2.66 4.71 -19.35
CA ARG A 96 2.88 4.14 -20.69
C ARG A 96 1.72 4.38 -21.65
N TYR A 97 0.54 4.71 -21.11
CA TYR A 97 -0.69 4.92 -21.87
C TYR A 97 -1.15 6.39 -21.91
N GLU A 98 -0.42 7.32 -21.29
CA GLU A 98 -0.51 8.78 -21.55
C GLU A 98 -0.03 9.16 -22.96
#